data_AF-A0A443KFG7-F1
#
_entry.id   AF-A0A443KFG7-F1
#
_cell.length_a   1.000
_cell.length_b   1.000
_cell.length_c   1.000
_cell.angle_alpha   90.00
_cell.angle_beta   90.00
_cell.angle_gamma   90.00
#
_symmetry.space_group_name_H-M   'P 1'
#
loop_
_entity.id
_entity.type
_entity.pdbx_description
1 polymer ?
#
loop_
_entity_poly.entity_id
_entity_poly.type
_entity_poly.pdbx_seq_one_letter_code
_entity_poly.pdbx_strand_id
1 'polypeptide(L)'
;MTIDRAELFLLAWAWAKQELWTWRLPASRLRGLFRKALSQAWAEMKRRAVYRAQRLAAFAVARPADEIRTDILALECKDRLCGSDWQRLDALRMELHAAA
;
A
#
# COMPACT_ATOMS: atom_id res chain seq x y z
N MET A 1 -7.36 14.21 1.93
CA MET A 1 -7.12 12.75 1.99
C MET A 1 -8.47 12.06 2.05
N THR A 2 -8.92 11.52 0.93
CA THR A 2 -10.20 10.80 0.84
C THR A 2 -9.91 9.34 1.12
N ILE A 3 -10.38 8.84 2.27
CA ILE A 3 -10.24 7.43 2.65
C ILE A 3 -11.45 6.70 2.08
N ASP A 4 -11.21 5.69 1.24
CA ASP A 4 -12.29 4.83 0.77
C ASP A 4 -12.89 4.06 1.95
N ARG A 5 -14.18 4.29 2.19
CA ARG A 5 -14.94 3.65 3.26
C ARG A 5 -15.05 2.14 3.02
N ALA A 6 -15.18 1.71 1.76
CA ALA A 6 -15.30 0.29 1.43
C ALA A 6 -14.00 -0.45 1.79
N GLU A 7 -12.84 0.09 1.38
CA GLU A 7 -11.54 -0.48 1.74
C GLU A 7 -11.32 -0.52 3.26
N LEU A 8 -11.73 0.54 3.98
CA LEU A 8 -11.64 0.59 5.44
C LEU A 8 -12.42 -0.57 6.09
N PHE A 9 -13.67 -0.78 5.66
CA PHE A 9 -14.52 -1.83 6.20
C PHE A 9 -14.01 -3.23 5.84
N LEU A 10 -13.52 -3.42 4.61
CA LEU A 10 -12.92 -4.69 4.18
C LEU A 10 -11.68 -5.04 5.01
N LEU A 11 -10.79 -4.07 5.23
CA LEU A 11 -9.58 -4.26 6.05
C LEU A 11 -9.93 -4.58 7.50
N ALA A 12 -10.85 -3.81 8.10
CA ALA A 12 -11.32 -4.05 9.46
C ALA A 12 -11.96 -5.44 9.61
N TRP A 13 -12.73 -5.88 8.60
CA TRP A 13 -13.37 -7.19 8.61
C TRP A 13 -12.37 -8.34 8.51
N ALA A 14 -11.36 -8.20 7.65
CA ALA A 14 -10.28 -9.17 7.52
C ALA A 14 -9.53 -9.35 8.84
N TRP A 15 -9.18 -8.25 9.51
CA TRP A 15 -8.49 -8.29 10.80
C TRP A 15 -9.36 -8.88 11.92
N ALA A 16 -10.65 -8.54 11.96
CA ALA A 16 -11.56 -9.10 12.94
C ALA A 16 -11.71 -10.63 12.78
N LYS A 17 -11.79 -11.13 11.54
CA LYS A 17 -11.81 -12.57 11.26
C LYS A 17 -10.49 -13.24 11.63
N GLN A 18 -9.37 -12.59 11.35
CA GLN A 18 -8.05 -13.12 11.72
C GLN A 18 -7.90 -13.21 13.24
N GLU A 19 -8.24 -12.17 14.00
CA GLU A 19 -8.20 -12.23 15.48
C GLU A 19 -9.15 -13.32 16.01
N LEU A 20 -10.36 -13.44 15.46
CA LEU A 20 -11.33 -14.48 15.85
C LEU A 20 -10.74 -15.88 15.67
N TRP A 21 -10.12 -16.15 14.52
CA TRP A 21 -9.49 -17.44 14.22
C TRP A 21 -8.26 -17.69 15.09
N THR A 22 -7.38 -16.68 15.23
CA THR A 22 -6.14 -16.76 15.99
C THR A 22 -6.41 -17.10 17.45
N TRP A 23 -7.45 -16.48 18.04
CA TRP A 23 -7.81 -16.69 19.44
C TRP A 23 -8.87 -17.78 19.62
N ARG A 24 -9.28 -18.46 18.54
CA ARG A 24 -10.32 -19.51 18.51
C ARG A 24 -11.60 -19.09 19.25
N LEU A 25 -12.00 -17.84 19.08
CA LEU A 25 -13.14 -17.27 19.79
C LEU A 25 -14.48 -17.63 19.11
N PRO A 26 -15.58 -17.68 19.88
CA PRO A 26 -16.90 -17.89 19.30
C PRO A 26 -17.34 -16.68 18.47
N ALA A 27 -18.14 -16.94 17.43
CA ALA A 27 -18.62 -15.93 16.48
C ALA A 27 -19.36 -14.74 17.16
N SER A 28 -19.92 -14.94 18.36
CA SER A 28 -20.54 -13.87 19.16
C SER A 28 -19.58 -12.73 19.51
N ARG A 29 -18.27 -12.99 19.59
CA ARG A 29 -17.24 -11.98 19.88
C ARG A 29 -16.87 -11.11 18.68
N LEU A 30 -17.31 -11.49 17.47
CA LEU A 30 -16.92 -10.82 16.23
C LEU A 30 -17.28 -9.33 16.21
N ARG A 31 -18.43 -8.92 16.74
CA ARG A 31 -18.81 -7.49 16.82
C ARG A 31 -17.84 -6.67 17.67
N GLY A 32 -17.36 -7.24 18.79
CA GLY A 32 -16.38 -6.60 19.66
C GLY A 32 -15.01 -6.46 19.00
N LEU A 33 -14.55 -7.53 18.35
CA LEU A 33 -13.30 -7.54 17.59
C LEU A 33 -13.35 -6.57 16.41
N PHE A 34 -14.49 -6.51 15.70
CA PHE A 34 -14.68 -5.61 14.57
C PHE A 34 -14.57 -4.14 14.97
N ARG A 35 -15.15 -3.73 16.11
CA ARG A 35 -15.00 -2.36 16.63
C ARG A 35 -13.53 -2.00 16.85
N LYS A 36 -12.75 -2.90 17.46
CA LYS A 36 -11.31 -2.72 17.69
C LYS A 36 -10.55 -2.65 16.36
N ALA A 37 -10.83 -3.59 15.45
CA ALA A 37 -10.22 -3.68 14.14
C ALA A 37 -10.51 -2.44 13.27
N LEU A 38 -11.70 -1.84 13.38
CA LEU A 38 -12.07 -0.62 12.66
C LEU A 38 -11.18 0.56 13.08
N SER A 39 -10.98 0.75 14.38
CA SER A 39 -10.09 1.80 14.90
C SER A 39 -8.64 1.60 14.45
N GLN A 40 -8.16 0.35 14.47
CA GLN A 40 -6.82 0.03 14.00
C GLN A 40 -6.68 0.27 12.48
N ALA A 41 -7.67 -0.16 11.70
CA ALA A 41 -7.67 -0.03 10.24
C ALA A 41 -7.67 1.45 9.83
N TRP A 42 -8.41 2.29 10.55
CA TRP A 42 -8.39 3.74 10.35
C TRP A 42 -7.01 4.35 10.60
N ALA A 43 -6.36 3.98 11.70
CA ALA A 43 -5.02 4.44 12.03
C ALA A 43 -3.97 3.96 11.00
N GLU A 44 -4.15 2.75 10.47
CA GLU A 44 -3.30 2.20 9.42
C GLU A 44 -3.49 2.90 8.08
N MET A 45 -4.73 3.13 7.64
CA MET A 45 -4.99 3.86 6.40
C MET A 45 -4.43 5.29 6.46
N LYS A 46 -4.54 5.97 7.60
CA LYS A 46 -3.88 7.25 7.85
C LYS A 46 -2.38 7.16 7.69
N ARG A 47 -1.73 6.20 8.36
CA ARG A 47 -0.28 5.97 8.24
C ARG A 47 0.13 5.70 6.80
N ARG A 48 -0.60 4.86 6.07
CA ARG A 48 -0.33 4.56 4.66
C ARG A 48 -0.43 5.80 3.77
N ALA A 49 -1.41 6.67 3.97
CA ALA A 49 -1.49 7.88 3.16
C ALA A 49 -0.42 8.91 3.52
N VAL A 50 -0.07 9.05 4.80
CA VAL A 50 1.08 9.88 5.21
C VAL A 50 2.35 9.35 4.59
N TYR A 51 2.57 8.03 4.66
CA TYR A 51 3.71 7.38 4.01
C TYR A 51 3.70 7.64 2.50
N ARG A 52 2.57 7.45 1.81
CA ARG A 52 2.42 7.76 0.38
C ARG A 52 2.68 9.24 0.07
N ALA A 53 2.30 10.17 0.93
CA ALA A 53 2.60 11.59 0.74
C ALA A 53 4.09 11.89 0.94
N GLN A 54 4.74 11.27 1.93
CA GLN A 54 6.18 11.43 2.22
C GLN A 54 7.07 10.83 1.12
N ARG A 55 6.94 9.53 0.83
CA ARG A 55 6.42 9.13 -0.47
C ARG A 55 6.77 9.96 -1.70
N LEU A 56 5.70 10.54 -2.24
CA LEU A 56 5.65 11.44 -3.38
C LEU A 56 6.49 12.71 -3.16
N ALA A 57 6.53 13.25 -1.95
CA ALA A 57 7.34 14.44 -1.63
C ALA A 57 8.85 14.17 -1.78
N ALA A 58 9.31 12.95 -1.49
CA ALA A 58 10.69 12.54 -1.76
C ALA A 58 11.00 12.44 -3.27
N PHE A 59 9.97 12.26 -4.10
CA PHE A 59 10.06 12.24 -5.58
C PHE A 59 9.70 13.59 -6.22
N ALA A 60 9.61 14.68 -5.45
CA ALA A 60 9.20 16.00 -5.95
C ALA A 60 10.21 16.66 -6.91
N VAL A 61 11.42 16.11 -7.06
CA VAL A 61 12.29 16.45 -8.20
C VAL A 61 11.79 15.64 -9.39
N ALA A 62 10.76 16.16 -10.05
CA ALA A 62 10.08 15.51 -11.16
C ALA A 62 11.05 15.34 -12.33
N ARG A 63 11.64 14.15 -12.44
CA ARG A 63 12.22 13.72 -13.70
C ARG A 63 11.11 13.63 -14.74
N PRO A 64 11.36 14.01 -16.01
CA PRO A 64 10.39 13.86 -17.08
C PRO A 64 9.87 12.41 -17.14
N ALA A 65 8.56 12.23 -17.30
CA ALA A 65 7.92 10.91 -17.37
C ALA A 65 8.56 10.02 -18.46
N ASP A 66 9.05 10.60 -19.54
CA ASP A 66 9.71 9.88 -20.62
C ASP A 66 11.09 9.33 -20.22
N GLU A 67 11.83 10.02 -19.35
CA GLU A 67 13.08 9.49 -18.80
C GLU A 67 12.80 8.29 -17.88
N ILE A 68 11.75 8.38 -17.05
CA ILE A 68 11.36 7.29 -16.15
C ILE A 68 10.88 6.07 -16.94
N ARG A 69 10.09 6.29 -18.00
CA ARG A 69 9.68 5.21 -18.93
C ARG A 69 10.88 4.54 -19.59
N THR A 70 11.88 5.32 -19.99
CA THR A 70 13.11 4.81 -20.59
C THR A 70 13.89 3.95 -19.59
N ASP A 71 13.99 4.37 -18.33
CA ASP A 71 14.65 3.60 -17.27
C ASP A 71 13.92 2.30 -16.95
N ILE A 72 12.58 2.31 -16.94
CA ILE A 72 11.75 1.11 -16.76
C ILE A 72 12.00 0.14 -17.91
N LEU A 73 11.97 0.61 -19.15
CA LEU A 73 12.22 -0.21 -20.34
C LEU A 73 13.62 -0.83 -20.28
N ALA A 74 14.64 -0.05 -19.92
CA ALA A 74 16.01 -0.54 -19.81
C ALA A 74 16.18 -1.62 -18.72
N LEU A 75 15.44 -1.51 -17.62
CA LEU A 75 15.39 -2.54 -16.57
C LEU A 75 14.64 -3.79 -17.04
N GLU A 76 13.48 -3.64 -17.68
CA GLU A 76 12.67 -4.75 -18.19
C GLU A 76 13.37 -5.52 -19.33
N CYS A 77 14.25 -4.86 -20.10
CA CYS A 77 15.08 -5.48 -21.13
C CYS A 77 16.28 -6.27 -20.59
N LYS A 78 16.50 -6.33 -19.27
CA LYS A 78 17.53 -7.22 -18.71
C LYS A 78 17.12 -8.68 -18.85
N ASP A 79 18.07 -9.53 -19.26
CA ASP A 79 17.85 -10.98 -19.37
C ASP A 79 17.38 -11.64 -18.06
N ARG A 80 17.80 -11.09 -16.91
CA ARG A 80 17.36 -11.52 -15.58
C ARG A 80 17.25 -10.33 -14.62
N LEU A 81 16.12 -10.28 -13.93
CA LEU A 81 15.87 -9.34 -12.84
C LEU A 81 16.20 -10.02 -11.50
N CYS A 82 17.10 -9.42 -10.73
CA CYS A 82 17.37 -9.84 -9.35
C CYS A 82 16.44 -9.10 -8.36
N GLY A 83 16.45 -9.50 -7.09
CA GLY A 83 15.54 -8.94 -6.08
C GLY A 83 15.65 -7.42 -5.91
N SER A 84 16.84 -6.84 -6.08
CA SER A 84 17.04 -5.39 -6.06
C SER A 84 16.53 -4.71 -7.32
N ASP A 85 16.59 -5.37 -8.48
CA ASP A 85 16.00 -4.85 -9.72
C ASP A 85 14.48 -4.75 -9.58
N TRP A 86 13.83 -5.72 -8.96
CA TRP A 86 12.39 -5.67 -8.67
C TRP A 86 12.00 -4.50 -7.76
N GLN A 87 12.80 -4.24 -6.71
CA GLN A 87 12.58 -3.08 -5.83
C GLN A 87 12.77 -1.76 -6.58
N ARG A 88 13.78 -1.68 -7.45
CA ARG A 88 14.05 -0.50 -8.28
C ARG A 88 12.93 -0.26 -9.30
N LEU A 89 12.42 -1.33 -9.90
CA LEU A 89 11.34 -1.26 -10.87
C LEU A 89 10.02 -0.80 -10.23
N ASP A 90 9.71 -1.27 -9.01
CA ASP A 90 8.56 -0.79 -8.25
C ASP A 90 8.68 0.69 -7.91
N ALA A 91 9.87 1.15 -7.52
CA ALA A 91 10.16 2.56 -7.25
C ALA A 91 10.01 3.46 -8.51
N LEU A 92 10.45 3.00 -9.68
CA LEU A 92 10.31 3.75 -10.94
C LEU A 92 8.86 3.82 -11.41
N ARG A 93 8.08 2.73 -11.31
CA ARG A 93 6.64 2.73 -11.66
C ARG A 93 5.84 3.72 -10.83
N MET A 94 6.22 3.79 -9.56
CA MET A 94 5.74 4.74 -8.60
C MET A 94 6.07 6.20 -8.95
N GLU A 95 7.32 6.46 -9.33
CA GLU A 95 7.79 7.78 -9.76
C GLU A 95 7.05 8.21 -11.04
N LEU A 96 6.83 7.28 -11.97
CA LEU A 96 6.05 7.51 -13.18
C LEU A 96 4.59 7.88 -12.87
N HIS A 97 3.97 7.22 -11.89
CA HIS A 97 2.61 7.57 -11.46
C HIS A 97 2.56 8.95 -10.78
N ALA A 98 3.64 9.35 -10.09
CA ALA A 98 3.73 10.67 -9.47
C ALA A 98 3.90 11.80 -10.50
N ALA A 99 4.55 11.50 -11.64
CA ALA A 99 4.84 12.45 -12.72
C ALA A 99 3.72 12.56 -13.79
N ALA A 100 2.70 11.71 -13.74
CA ALA A 100 1.55 11.69 -14.65
C ALA A 100 0.31 12.32 -14.01
#